data_AF-A0AAD7NB15-F1
#
_entry.id   AF-A0AAD7NB15-F1
#
_cell.length_a   1.000
_cell.length_b   1.000
_cell.length_c   1.000
_cell.angle_alpha   90.00
_cell.angle_beta   90.00
_cell.angle_gamma   90.00
#
_symmetry.space_group_name_H-M   'P 1'
#
loop_
_entity.id
_entity.type
_entity.pdbx_description
1 polymer ?
#
loop_
_entity_poly.entity_id
_entity_poly.type
_entity_poly.pdbx_seq_one_letter_code
_entity_poly.pdbx_strand_id
1 'polypeptide(L)'
;MASPFASRLGTNYCPTDGKMVEIEALLIGPSLRMKRLDDEIAEIQKALTKLTEERDSLGAYIGAHKALVSPVRRLPRDMIQDIFMACLPTHRMSAREAPVLLGRIYSSWRVISLSTPGLWVSLRIAVPGPAKVVPPSWNRGWRSPALGYNALENVRCRFRCTLPNSFLPISRPRRLPSCRR
;
A
#
# COMPACT_ATOMS: atom_id res chain seq x y z
N MET A 1 -41.89 8.28 9.74
CA MET A 1 -42.86 9.24 10.30
C MET A 1 -43.76 9.70 9.17
N ALA A 2 -45.08 9.70 9.36
CA ALA A 2 -45.99 10.25 8.36
C ALA A 2 -45.92 11.78 8.42
N SER A 3 -45.52 12.43 7.32
CA SER A 3 -45.48 13.89 7.23
C SER A 3 -46.82 14.41 6.70
N PRO A 4 -47.42 15.44 7.31
CA PRO A 4 -48.60 16.14 6.77
C PRO A 4 -48.36 16.71 5.36
N PHE A 5 -47.09 16.91 4.99
CA PHE A 5 -46.68 17.45 3.70
C PHE A 5 -46.23 16.37 2.70
N ALA A 6 -46.46 15.08 2.98
CA ALA A 6 -45.95 13.97 2.17
C ALA A 6 -46.23 14.09 0.67
N SER A 7 -47.44 14.54 0.28
CA SER A 7 -47.82 14.73 -1.13
C SER A 7 -47.12 15.90 -1.83
N ARG A 8 -46.48 16.80 -1.06
CA ARG A 8 -45.79 17.99 -1.57
C ARG A 8 -44.27 17.85 -1.55
N LEU A 9 -43.73 16.86 -0.83
CA LEU A 9 -42.29 16.57 -0.82
C LEU A 9 -41.82 16.16 -2.23
N GLY A 10 -40.74 16.75 -2.71
CA GLY A 10 -40.19 16.48 -4.05
C GLY A 10 -40.87 17.22 -5.21
N THR A 11 -41.73 18.21 -4.91
CA THR A 11 -42.39 19.07 -5.91
C THR A 11 -41.87 20.51 -5.82
N ASN A 12 -42.16 21.35 -6.82
CA ASN A 12 -41.87 22.79 -6.80
C ASN A 12 -42.86 23.60 -5.93
N TYR A 13 -43.49 22.99 -4.92
CA TYR A 13 -44.45 23.65 -4.04
C TYR A 13 -43.76 24.74 -3.20
N CYS A 14 -44.27 25.98 -3.28
CA CYS A 14 -43.83 27.11 -2.45
C CYS A 14 -44.82 27.28 -1.27
N PRO A 15 -44.40 27.08 -0.01
CA PRO A 15 -45.26 27.31 1.14
C PRO A 15 -45.50 28.80 1.39
N THR A 16 -46.70 29.16 1.82
CA THR A 16 -46.99 30.48 2.40
C THR A 16 -46.31 30.64 3.75
N ASP A 17 -46.07 31.87 4.21
CA ASP A 17 -45.39 32.15 5.49
C ASP A 17 -45.95 31.37 6.68
N GLY A 18 -47.28 31.27 6.82
CA GLY A 18 -47.91 30.48 7.88
C GLY A 18 -47.60 28.97 7.79
N LYS A 19 -47.44 28.44 6.57
CA LYS A 19 -47.03 27.04 6.34
C LYS A 19 -45.54 26.84 6.56
N MET A 20 -44.70 27.87 6.36
CA MET A 20 -43.28 27.79 6.71
C MET A 20 -43.10 27.59 8.21
N VAL A 21 -43.80 28.38 9.04
CA VAL A 21 -43.76 28.24 10.50
C VAL A 21 -44.23 26.84 10.95
N GLU A 22 -45.29 26.31 10.33
CA GLU A 22 -45.79 24.95 10.62
C GLU A 22 -44.74 23.87 10.28
N ILE A 23 -44.06 24.01 9.14
CA ILE A 23 -43.01 23.09 8.71
C ILE A 23 -41.80 23.18 9.67
N GLU A 24 -41.35 24.37 10.01
CA GLU A 24 -40.23 24.57 10.95
C GLU A 24 -40.53 23.95 12.31
N ALA A 25 -41.74 24.16 12.85
CA ALA A 25 -42.17 23.57 14.11
C ALA A 25 -42.14 22.02 14.07
N LEU A 26 -42.56 21.42 12.95
CA LEU A 26 -42.52 19.97 12.76
C LEU A 26 -41.09 19.41 12.71
N LEU A 27 -40.10 20.21 12.31
CA LEU A 27 -38.71 19.80 12.21
C LEU A 27 -37.95 19.85 13.55
N ILE A 28 -38.45 20.58 14.56
CA ILE A 28 -37.76 20.75 15.84
C ILE A 28 -37.46 19.40 16.51
N GLY A 29 -38.49 18.56 16.66
CA GLY A 29 -38.37 17.24 17.32
C GLY A 29 -37.40 16.29 16.59
N PRO A 30 -37.59 16.06 15.28
CA PRO A 30 -36.66 15.25 14.48
C PRO A 30 -35.22 15.78 14.49
N SER A 31 -35.03 17.10 14.41
CA SER A 31 -33.70 17.71 14.44
C SER A 31 -32.99 17.51 15.79
N LEU A 32 -33.73 17.64 16.90
CA LEU A 32 -33.21 17.35 18.23
C LEU A 32 -32.83 15.87 18.37
N ARG A 33 -33.69 14.96 17.88
CA ARG A 33 -33.42 13.52 17.90
C ARG A 33 -32.20 13.16 17.06
N MET A 34 -32.06 13.77 15.88
CA MET A 34 -30.89 13.59 15.01
C MET A 34 -29.62 14.01 15.75
N LYS A 35 -29.60 15.22 16.32
CA LYS A 35 -28.46 15.73 17.09
C LYS A 35 -28.06 14.79 18.22
N ARG A 36 -29.03 14.28 18.99
CA ARG A 36 -28.75 13.31 20.06
C ARG A 36 -28.10 12.02 19.54
N LEU A 37 -28.57 11.52 18.40
CA LEU A 37 -27.99 10.33 17.79
C LEU A 37 -26.57 10.61 17.28
N ASP A 38 -26.33 11.78 16.69
CA ASP A 38 -24.99 12.20 16.25
C ASP A 38 -24.01 12.29 17.43
N ASP A 39 -24.46 12.84 18.57
CA ASP A 39 -23.66 12.91 19.81
C ASP A 39 -23.34 11.50 20.35
N GLU A 40 -24.31 10.58 20.34
CA GLU A 40 -24.12 9.19 20.77
C GLU A 40 -23.18 8.41 19.83
N ILE A 41 -23.33 8.61 18.51
CA ILE A 41 -22.43 8.06 17.50
C ILE A 41 -21.00 8.58 17.73
N ALA A 42 -20.82 9.88 17.97
CA ALA A 42 -19.51 10.46 18.20
C ALA A 42 -18.81 9.88 19.44
N GLU A 43 -19.54 9.70 20.54
CA GLU A 43 -18.97 9.09 21.75
C GLU A 43 -18.64 7.60 21.57
N ILE A 44 -19.50 6.84 20.88
CA ILE A 44 -19.20 5.43 20.56
C ILE A 44 -17.99 5.33 19.63
N GLN A 45 -17.89 6.17 18.61
CA GLN A 45 -16.74 6.20 17.70
C GLN A 45 -15.45 6.50 18.46
N LYS A 46 -15.48 7.43 19.40
CA LYS A 46 -14.33 7.75 20.27
C LYS A 46 -13.94 6.61 21.20
N ALA A 47 -14.91 5.85 21.72
CA ALA A 47 -14.61 4.64 22.50
C ALA A 47 -13.99 3.55 21.61
N LEU A 48 -14.53 3.38 20.39
CA LEU A 48 -14.05 2.42 19.42
C LEU A 48 -12.61 2.71 19.01
N THR A 49 -12.28 3.97 18.69
CA THR A 49 -10.91 4.35 18.30
C THR A 49 -9.90 4.00 19.38
N LYS A 50 -10.18 4.36 20.64
CA LYS A 50 -9.33 4.02 21.78
C LYS A 50 -9.08 2.51 21.91
N LEU A 51 -10.13 1.71 21.86
CA LEU A 51 -10.01 0.25 21.96
C LEU A 51 -9.25 -0.35 20.77
N THR A 52 -9.45 0.18 19.57
CA THR A 52 -8.72 -0.30 18.38
C THR A 52 -7.23 0.03 18.46
N GLU A 53 -6.86 1.21 18.95
CA GLU A 53 -5.47 1.60 19.16
C GLU A 53 -4.79 0.69 20.19
N GLU A 54 -5.46 0.42 21.31
CA GLU A 54 -4.97 -0.50 22.33
C GLU A 54 -4.80 -1.92 21.76
N ARG A 55 -5.81 -2.44 21.06
CA ARG A 55 -5.76 -3.74 20.37
C ARG A 55 -4.57 -3.81 19.42
N ASP A 56 -4.38 -2.79 18.58
CA ASP A 56 -3.30 -2.75 17.59
C ASP A 56 -1.92 -2.74 18.27
N SER A 57 -1.78 -1.96 19.35
CA SER A 57 -0.54 -1.91 20.14
C SER A 57 -0.18 -3.27 20.76
N LEU A 58 -1.18 -3.95 21.36
CA LEU A 58 -1.01 -5.28 21.94
C LEU A 58 -0.75 -6.33 20.86
N GLY A 59 -1.45 -6.23 19.72
CA GLY A 59 -1.22 -7.08 18.56
C GLY A 59 0.22 -6.99 18.06
N ALA A 60 0.76 -5.76 17.96
CA ALA A 60 2.16 -5.53 17.59
C ALA A 60 3.13 -6.11 18.63
N TYR A 61 2.88 -5.89 19.93
CA TYR A 61 3.69 -6.44 21.02
C TYR A 61 3.71 -7.97 21.00
N ILE A 62 2.55 -8.62 20.94
CA ILE A 62 2.41 -10.08 20.88
C ILE A 62 3.08 -10.61 19.62
N GLY A 63 2.85 -9.98 18.47
CA GLY A 63 3.46 -10.37 17.19
C GLY A 63 4.99 -10.34 17.24
N ALA A 64 5.57 -9.30 17.84
CA ALA A 64 7.02 -9.18 18.01
C ALA A 64 7.58 -10.32 18.88
N HIS A 65 6.94 -10.62 20.01
CA HIS A 65 7.38 -11.70 20.91
C HIS A 65 7.20 -13.09 20.29
N LYS A 66 6.07 -13.33 19.61
CA LYS A 66 5.86 -14.57 18.83
C LYS A 66 6.94 -14.75 17.77
N ALA A 67 7.35 -13.66 17.11
CA ALA A 67 8.43 -13.72 16.14
C ALA A 67 9.78 -14.08 16.80
N LEU A 68 10.05 -13.65 18.03
CA LEU A 68 11.27 -14.02 18.78
C LEU A 68 11.31 -15.50 19.15
N VAL A 69 10.19 -16.07 19.57
CA VAL A 69 10.10 -17.49 19.94
C VAL A 69 9.87 -18.43 18.76
N SER A 70 9.75 -17.89 17.54
CA SER A 70 9.56 -18.68 16.33
C SER A 70 10.66 -19.75 16.17
N PRO A 71 10.30 -21.03 15.94
CA PRO A 71 11.27 -22.12 15.75
C PRO A 71 12.32 -21.83 14.68
N VAL A 72 11.94 -21.06 13.65
CA VAL A 72 12.82 -20.65 12.55
C VAL A 72 14.06 -19.87 13.04
N ARG A 73 13.97 -19.14 14.16
CA ARG A 73 15.12 -18.43 14.75
C ARG A 73 16.07 -19.34 15.53
N ARG A 74 15.64 -20.55 15.88
CA ARG A 74 16.44 -21.54 16.63
C ARG A 74 17.14 -22.54 15.73
N LEU A 75 16.81 -22.57 14.45
CA LEU A 75 17.47 -23.45 13.49
C LEU A 75 18.95 -23.06 13.36
N PRO A 76 19.88 -24.02 13.51
CA PRO A 76 21.27 -23.82 13.16
C PRO A 76 21.41 -23.32 11.73
N ARG A 77 22.46 -22.52 11.50
CA ARG A 77 22.78 -21.96 10.19
C ARG A 77 22.86 -23.04 9.10
N ASP A 78 23.40 -24.21 9.43
CA ASP A 78 23.63 -25.29 8.47
C ASP A 78 22.31 -25.92 8.01
N MET A 79 21.39 -26.18 8.94
CA MET A 79 20.04 -26.67 8.60
C MET A 79 19.27 -25.69 7.71
N ILE A 80 19.42 -24.38 7.92
CA ILE A 80 18.79 -23.37 7.05
C ILE A 80 19.40 -23.42 5.64
N GLN A 81 20.72 -23.61 5.52
CA GLN A 81 21.37 -23.77 4.21
C GLN A 81 20.87 -25.03 3.50
N ASP A 82 20.77 -26.15 4.20
CA ASP A 82 20.27 -27.41 3.63
C ASP A 82 18.83 -27.27 3.12
N ILE A 83 17.96 -26.63 3.90
CA ILE A 83 16.59 -26.30 3.47
C ILE A 83 16.63 -25.43 2.21
N PHE A 84 17.49 -24.41 2.16
CA PHE A 84 17.57 -23.52 1.00
C PHE A 84 18.03 -24.27 -0.25
N MET A 85 19.01 -25.17 -0.12
CA MET A 85 19.50 -26.01 -1.21
C MET A 85 18.40 -26.98 -1.70
N ALA A 86 17.62 -27.56 -0.78
CA ALA A 86 16.51 -28.44 -1.12
C ALA A 86 15.34 -27.71 -1.80
N CYS A 87 15.19 -26.40 -1.60
CA CYS A 87 14.13 -25.59 -2.20
C CYS A 87 14.50 -25.00 -3.57
N LEU A 88 15.68 -25.28 -4.14
CA LEU A 88 16.10 -24.71 -5.42
C LEU A 88 15.21 -25.21 -6.58
N PRO A 89 14.67 -24.30 -7.42
CA PRO A 89 13.83 -24.70 -8.55
C PRO A 89 14.67 -25.34 -9.65
N THR A 90 14.15 -26.43 -10.26
CA THR A 90 14.85 -27.21 -11.28
C THR A 90 15.05 -26.47 -12.61
N HIS A 91 14.20 -25.49 -12.94
CA HIS A 91 14.13 -24.94 -14.31
C HIS A 91 14.40 -23.43 -14.42
N ARG A 92 13.81 -22.60 -13.55
CA ARG A 92 13.91 -21.14 -13.62
C ARG A 92 13.83 -20.53 -12.23
N MET A 93 14.65 -19.51 -11.98
CA MET A 93 14.61 -18.69 -10.77
C MET A 93 13.88 -17.38 -11.09
N SER A 94 12.63 -17.27 -10.67
CA SER A 94 11.89 -16.00 -10.69
C SER A 94 12.02 -15.24 -9.37
N ALA A 95 11.64 -13.96 -9.38
CA ALA A 95 11.57 -13.15 -8.15
C ALA A 95 10.57 -13.68 -7.11
N ARG A 96 9.75 -14.69 -7.47
CA ARG A 96 8.78 -15.37 -6.61
C ARG A 96 9.24 -16.77 -6.18
N GLU A 97 10.40 -17.22 -6.64
CA GLU A 97 10.94 -18.56 -6.34
C GLU A 97 12.22 -18.45 -5.49
N ALA A 98 12.59 -19.56 -4.84
CA ALA A 98 13.88 -19.68 -4.17
C ALA A 98 15.03 -19.51 -5.18
N PRO A 99 16.19 -18.97 -4.77
CA PRO A 99 16.55 -18.47 -3.43
C PRO A 99 16.10 -17.01 -3.18
N VAL A 100 15.60 -16.30 -4.19
CA VAL A 100 15.24 -14.88 -4.08
C VAL A 100 14.09 -14.65 -3.10
N LEU A 101 13.11 -15.56 -3.07
CA LEU A 101 12.02 -15.53 -2.09
C LEU A 101 12.53 -15.73 -0.66
N LEU A 102 13.49 -16.64 -0.46
CA LEU A 102 14.01 -17.01 0.86
C LEU A 102 14.72 -15.83 1.54
N GLY A 103 15.44 -15.00 0.76
CA GLY A 103 16.07 -13.76 1.25
C GLY A 103 15.11 -12.61 1.61
N ARG A 104 13.80 -12.77 1.40
CA ARG A 104 12.77 -11.76 1.72
C ARG A 104 12.03 -12.02 3.03
N ILE A 105 12.21 -13.18 3.65
CA ILE A 105 11.49 -13.60 4.85
C ILE A 105 11.95 -12.81 6.09
N TYR A 106 13.24 -12.82 6.41
CA TYR A 106 13.81 -12.07 7.54
C TYR A 106 15.32 -11.80 7.33
N SER A 107 15.89 -10.85 8.08
CA SER A 107 17.28 -10.38 7.90
C SER A 107 18.32 -11.49 8.03
N SER A 108 18.18 -12.40 9.01
CA SER A 108 19.12 -13.52 9.18
C SER A 108 19.12 -14.48 7.98
N TRP A 109 17.94 -14.81 7.45
CA TRP A 109 17.80 -15.67 6.28
C TRP A 109 18.40 -15.03 5.03
N ARG A 110 18.29 -13.70 4.89
CA ARG A 110 18.98 -12.97 3.82
C ARG A 110 20.49 -13.09 3.94
N VAL A 111 21.05 -12.93 5.15
CA VAL A 111 22.49 -13.10 5.37
C VAL A 111 22.93 -14.52 5.01
N ILE A 112 22.21 -15.54 5.46
CA ILE A 112 22.50 -16.94 5.15
C ILE A 112 22.41 -17.20 3.64
N SER A 113 21.34 -16.73 2.99
CA SER A 113 21.14 -16.88 1.55
C SER A 113 22.30 -16.25 0.76
N LEU A 114 22.69 -15.02 1.08
CA LEU A 114 23.80 -14.33 0.42
C LEU A 114 25.17 -14.93 0.75
N SER A 115 25.35 -15.49 1.95
CA SER A 115 26.60 -16.14 2.36
C SER A 115 26.76 -17.58 1.86
N THR A 116 25.79 -18.10 1.11
CA THR A 116 25.80 -19.47 0.59
C THR A 116 25.93 -19.42 -0.94
N PRO A 117 27.15 -19.41 -1.49
CA PRO A 117 27.38 -19.26 -2.94
C PRO A 117 26.67 -20.32 -3.78
N GLY A 118 26.52 -21.54 -3.24
CA GLY A 118 25.84 -22.67 -3.90
C GLY A 118 24.42 -22.36 -4.36
N LEU A 119 23.71 -21.45 -3.68
CA LEU A 119 22.35 -21.04 -4.06
C LEU A 119 22.31 -20.17 -5.32
N TRP A 120 23.41 -19.50 -5.65
CA TRP A 120 23.48 -18.49 -6.71
C TRP A 120 24.23 -18.96 -7.95
N VAL A 121 24.59 -20.24 -8.02
CA VAL A 121 25.35 -20.82 -9.14
C VAL A 121 24.62 -20.69 -10.48
N SER A 122 23.28 -20.68 -10.48
CA SER A 122 22.48 -20.58 -11.71
C SER A 122 21.34 -19.56 -11.60
N LEU A 123 21.68 -18.27 -11.66
CA LEU A 123 20.67 -17.19 -11.68
C LEU A 123 20.27 -16.82 -13.12
N ARG A 124 19.05 -17.19 -13.53
CA ARG A 124 18.48 -16.77 -14.82
C ARG A 124 17.56 -15.57 -14.62
N ILE A 125 18.05 -14.37 -14.93
CA ILE A 125 17.25 -13.13 -14.84
C ILE A 125 16.42 -12.98 -16.13
N ALA A 126 15.09 -13.05 -16.01
CA ALA A 126 14.20 -12.66 -17.09
C ALA A 126 14.16 -11.13 -17.19
N VAL A 127 14.81 -10.57 -18.21
CA VAL A 127 14.70 -9.14 -18.52
C VAL A 127 13.31 -8.91 -19.10
N PRO A 128 12.44 -8.12 -18.44
CA PRO A 128 11.16 -7.76 -19.05
C PRO A 128 11.45 -7.02 -20.36
N GLY A 129 10.90 -7.51 -21.47
CA GLY A 129 11.01 -6.82 -22.76
C GLY A 129 10.50 -5.38 -22.65
N PRO A 130 10.92 -4.47 -23.55
CA PRO A 130 10.48 -3.09 -23.51
C PRO A 130 8.95 -3.09 -23.43
N ALA A 131 8.42 -2.55 -22.33
CA ALA A 131 6.99 -2.45 -22.14
C ALA A 131 6.45 -1.77 -23.40
N LYS A 132 5.51 -2.43 -24.10
CA LYS A 132 4.75 -1.75 -25.14
C LYS A 132 4.07 -0.60 -24.44
N VAL A 133 4.60 0.61 -24.60
CA VAL A 133 3.95 1.83 -24.14
C VAL A 133 2.68 1.91 -24.96
N VAL A 134 1.58 1.41 -24.39
CA VAL A 134 0.26 1.65 -24.94
C VAL A 134 -0.03 3.10 -24.54
N PRO A 135 -0.04 4.06 -25.47
CA PRO A 135 -0.40 5.42 -25.11
C PRO A 135 -1.81 5.42 -24.49
N PRO A 136 -2.06 6.23 -23.45
CA PRO A 136 -3.38 6.32 -22.83
C PRO A 136 -4.47 6.55 -23.88
N SER A 137 -5.61 5.87 -23.71
CA SER A 137 -6.72 5.79 -24.68
C SER A 137 -7.42 7.12 -25.01
N TRP A 138 -6.99 8.24 -24.41
CA TRP A 138 -7.49 9.58 -24.67
C TRP A 138 -6.92 10.19 -25.95
N ASN A 139 -5.89 9.57 -26.57
CA ASN A 139 -5.32 9.98 -27.86
C ASN A 139 -6.13 9.56 -29.10
N ARG A 140 -7.46 9.40 -28.99
CA ARG A 140 -8.32 9.06 -30.14
C ARG A 140 -8.70 10.27 -31.02
N GLY A 141 -8.25 11.49 -30.66
CA GLY A 141 -8.66 12.74 -31.33
C GLY A 141 -7.55 13.57 -31.97
N TRP A 142 -6.27 13.28 -31.75
CA TRP A 142 -5.18 14.07 -32.33
C TRP A 142 -4.70 13.43 -33.63
N ARG A 143 -5.10 13.99 -34.77
CA ARG A 143 -4.35 13.80 -36.02
C ARG A 143 -3.02 14.55 -35.84
N SER A 144 -1.93 13.84 -35.62
CA SER A 144 -0.59 14.44 -35.66
C SER A 144 -0.28 14.88 -37.09
N PRO A 145 0.05 16.16 -37.35
CA PRO A 145 0.87 16.50 -38.50
C PRO A 145 2.27 15.94 -38.25
N ALA A 146 2.84 15.30 -39.25
CA ALA A 146 4.20 14.77 -39.22
C ALA A 146 5.19 15.85 -38.76
N LEU A 147 5.72 15.70 -37.54
CA LEU A 147 7.01 16.26 -37.17
C LEU A 147 7.99 15.11 -37.13
N GLY A 148 8.78 15.02 -38.19
CA GLY A 148 9.93 14.14 -38.28
C GLY A 148 10.90 14.49 -37.15
N TYR A 149 11.08 13.56 -36.23
CA TYR A 149 12.29 13.50 -35.42
C TYR A 149 13.07 12.30 -35.91
N ASN A 150 13.99 12.60 -36.81
CA ASN A 150 15.04 11.70 -37.22
C ASN A 150 15.82 11.25 -35.98
N ALA A 151 16.14 9.97 -36.00
CA ALA A 151 17.06 9.32 -35.11
C ALA A 151 18.32 10.16 -34.89
N LEU A 152 18.61 10.46 -33.63
CA LEU A 152 19.99 10.58 -33.18
C LEU A 152 20.28 9.35 -32.33
N GLU A 153 20.88 8.39 -33.03
CA GLU A 153 21.76 7.37 -32.50
C GLU A 153 22.82 7.98 -31.56
N ASN A 154 23.42 7.09 -30.76
CA ASN A 154 24.53 7.33 -29.83
C ASN A 154 24.17 7.83 -28.43
N VAL A 155 23.54 6.96 -27.64
CA VAL A 155 23.93 6.84 -26.22
C VAL A 155 25.00 5.76 -26.12
N ARG A 156 26.25 6.23 -26.11
CA ARG A 156 27.43 5.45 -25.73
C ARG A 156 27.27 5.05 -24.26
N CYS A 157 26.72 3.87 -23.99
CA CYS A 157 26.78 3.25 -22.66
C CYS A 157 28.24 2.89 -22.36
N ARG A 158 28.99 3.85 -21.81
CA ARG A 158 30.29 3.58 -21.21
C ARG A 158 30.03 3.05 -19.80
N PHE A 159 29.82 1.73 -19.70
CA PHE A 159 30.06 1.01 -18.46
C PHE A 159 31.47 1.35 -17.97
N ARG A 160 31.59 1.97 -16.81
CA ARG A 160 32.80 1.89 -16.00
C ARG A 160 32.38 1.39 -14.63
N CYS A 161 32.54 0.08 -14.46
CA CYS A 161 32.61 -0.55 -13.16
C CYS A 161 33.80 0.05 -12.42
N THR A 162 33.53 0.74 -11.32
CA THR A 162 34.49 0.88 -10.22
C THR A 162 33.69 0.74 -8.93
N LEU A 163 33.79 -0.44 -8.31
CA LEU A 163 33.54 -0.61 -6.89
C LEU A 163 34.48 0.36 -6.13
N PRO A 164 34.00 0.96 -5.03
CA PRO A 164 34.86 1.06 -3.87
C PRO A 164 34.20 0.42 -2.65
N ASN A 165 34.98 -0.46 -2.04
CA ASN A 165 34.92 -0.83 -0.63
C ASN A 165 34.57 0.38 0.25
N SER A 166 33.44 0.34 0.94
CA SER A 166 33.29 0.88 2.30
C SER A 166 31.90 0.54 2.83
N PHE A 167 31.88 -0.36 3.82
CA PHE A 167 30.87 -0.41 4.86
C PHE A 167 30.65 0.99 5.44
N LEU A 168 29.39 1.44 5.56
CA LEU A 168 28.82 2.24 6.66
C LEU A 168 27.28 2.38 6.45
N PRO A 169 26.48 2.62 7.51
CA PRO A 169 25.09 2.14 7.60
C PRO A 169 24.07 3.10 7.00
N ILE A 170 22.98 2.51 6.47
CA ILE A 170 21.84 3.22 5.90
C ILE A 170 21.04 3.90 7.02
N SER A 171 21.36 5.17 7.28
CA SER A 171 20.49 6.09 8.02
C SER A 171 19.28 6.43 7.14
N ARG A 172 18.07 6.12 7.63
CA ARG A 172 16.79 6.45 6.97
C ARG A 172 16.68 7.96 6.70
N PRO A 173 16.23 8.40 5.51
CA PRO A 173 15.92 9.81 5.31
C PRO A 173 14.71 10.22 6.15
N ARG A 174 14.88 11.25 6.99
CA ARG A 174 13.79 11.97 7.68
C ARG A 174 12.86 12.55 6.62
N ARG A 175 11.55 12.35 6.81
CA ARG A 175 10.50 13.06 6.06
C ARG A 175 10.64 14.57 6.36
N LEU A 176 10.80 15.38 5.32
CA LEU A 176 10.56 16.82 5.43
C LEU A 176 9.06 17.09 5.30
N PRO A 177 8.50 18.07 6.04
CA PRO A 177 7.07 18.34 6.03
C PRO A 177 6.63 19.11 4.78
N SER A 178 5.39 18.84 4.37
CA SER A 178 4.63 19.54 3.33
C SER A 178 4.50 21.05 3.62
N CYS A 179 4.98 21.89 2.70
CA CYS A 179 4.59 23.30 2.67
C CYS A 179 3.30 23.46 1.83
N ARG A 180 2.21 23.87 2.49
CA ARG A 180 1.07 24.54 1.86
C ARG A 180 1.44 26.01 1.63
N ARG A 181 1.22 26.51 0.42
CA ARG A 181 0.29 27.63 0.13
C ARG A 181 0.02 27.66 -1.36
#